data_AF-I7LAA1-F1
#
_entry.id   AF-I7LAA1-F1
#
_cell.length_a   1.000
_cell.length_b   1.000
_cell.length_c   1.000
_cell.angle_alpha   90.00
_cell.angle_beta   90.00
_cell.angle_gamma   90.00
#
_symmetry.space_group_name_H-M   'P 1'
#
loop_
_entity.id
_entity.type
_entity.pdbx_description
1 polymer ?
#
loop_
_entity_poly.entity_id
_entity_poly.type
_entity_poly.pdbx_seq_one_letter_code
_entity_poly.pdbx_strand_id
1 'polypeptide(L)' 'MITFCYLAAQGGCEPQLLAHAKANIGLGNDKEFLTNVVLTNVPFIGYPRSLNAISVVNQAGSELNK' A
#
# COMPACT_ATOMS: atom_id res chain seq x y z
N MET A 1 3.24 -6.01 -7.28
CA MET A 1 3.42 -6.47 -5.89
C MET A 1 4.77 -6.08 -5.27
N ILE A 2 5.92 -6.58 -5.74
CA ILE A 2 7.22 -6.35 -5.05
C ILE A 2 7.59 -4.86 -4.89
N THR A 3 7.33 -4.04 -5.91
CA THR A 3 7.57 -2.59 -5.85
C THR A 3 6.73 -1.88 -4.80
N PHE A 4 5.47 -2.32 -4.57
CA PHE A 4 4.63 -1.77 -3.51
C PHE A 4 5.27 -2.02 -2.13
N CYS A 5 5.79 -3.23 -1.90
CA CYS A 5 6.47 -3.55 -0.64
C CYS A 5 7.73 -2.69 -0.43
N TYR A 6 8.54 -2.47 -1.47
CA TYR A 6 9.73 -1.62 -1.36
C TYR A 6 9.38 -0.16 -1.08
N LEU A 7 8.37 0.39 -1.75
CA LEU A 7 7.94 1.77 -1.51
C LEU A 7 7.33 1.94 -0.11
N ALA A 8 6.50 0.98 0.34
CA ALA A 8 5.97 0.98 1.70
C ALA A 8 7.10 0.91 2.75
N ALA A 9 8.11 0.10 2.48
CA ALA A 9 9.27 -0.03 3.34
C ALA A 9 10.18 1.20 3.30
N GLN A 10 10.32 1.90 2.17
CA GLN A 10 11.23 3.04 2.01
C GLN A 10 10.73 4.28 2.78
N GLY A 11 9.43 4.57 2.71
CA GLY A 11 8.81 5.77 3.29
C GLY A 11 9.17 7.07 2.54
N GLY A 12 8.37 8.13 2.73
CA GLY A 12 8.59 9.41 2.05
C GLY A 12 8.36 9.39 0.53
N CYS A 13 7.69 8.33 0.04
CA CYS A 13 7.35 8.11 -1.36
C CYS A 13 5.87 7.76 -1.51
N GLU A 14 5.01 8.37 -0.70
CA GLU A 14 3.57 8.15 -0.68
C GLU A 14 2.91 8.34 -2.06
N PRO A 15 3.28 9.33 -2.90
CA PRO A 15 2.73 9.45 -4.26
C PRO A 15 3.03 8.22 -5.15
N GLN A 16 4.25 7.69 -5.08
CA GLN A 16 4.66 6.49 -5.82
C GLN A 16 3.96 5.25 -5.25
N LEU A 17 3.88 5.15 -3.92
CA LEU A 17 3.16 4.08 -3.25
C LEU A 17 1.69 4.05 -3.67
N LEU A 18 1.04 5.21 -3.80
CA LEU A 18 -0.35 5.33 -4.26
C LEU A 18 -0.52 4.85 -5.70
N ALA A 19 0.37 5.26 -6.60
CA ALA A 19 0.34 4.81 -7.99
C ALA A 19 0.47 3.27 -8.08
N HIS A 20 1.39 2.69 -7.32
CA HIS A 20 1.55 1.24 -7.27
C HIS A 20 0.41 0.53 -6.54
N ALA A 21 -0.21 1.11 -5.52
CA ALA A 21 -1.39 0.55 -4.86
C ALA A 21 -2.57 0.46 -5.85
N LYS A 22 -2.86 1.53 -6.58
CA LYS A 22 -3.90 1.53 -7.63
C LYS A 22 -3.62 0.50 -8.73
N ALA A 23 -2.37 0.42 -9.19
CA ALA A 23 -1.98 -0.56 -10.20
C ALA A 23 -2.18 -2.00 -9.71
N ASN A 24 -1.86 -2.31 -8.45
CA ASN A 24 -2.12 -3.64 -7.90
C ASN A 24 -3.63 -3.95 -7.83
N ILE A 25 -4.46 -2.98 -7.41
CA ILE A 25 -5.94 -3.14 -7.40
C ILE A 25 -6.46 -3.40 -8.82
N GLY A 26 -6.00 -2.64 -9.82
CA GLY A 26 -6.37 -2.85 -11.22
C GLY A 26 -5.93 -4.21 -11.80
N LEU A 27 -4.94 -4.86 -11.18
CA LEU A 27 -4.47 -6.20 -11.54
C LEU A 27 -5.15 -7.32 -10.72
N GLY A 28 -6.17 -7.00 -9.93
CA GLY A 28 -6.96 -7.98 -9.16
C GLY A 28 -6.50 -8.20 -7.71
N ASN A 29 -5.46 -7.51 -7.25
CA ASN A 29 -5.07 -7.53 -5.83
C ASN A 29 -5.88 -6.47 -5.09
N ASP A 30 -7.03 -6.85 -4.54
CA ASP A 30 -7.93 -5.92 -3.89
C ASP A 30 -7.34 -5.19 -2.67
N LYS A 31 -8.11 -4.23 -2.16
CA LYS A 31 -7.72 -3.41 -1.01
C LYS A 31 -7.42 -4.25 0.24
N GLU A 32 -8.18 -5.31 0.48
CA GLU A 32 -8.03 -6.17 1.65
C GLU A 32 -6.72 -6.96 1.58
N PHE A 33 -6.40 -7.49 0.40
CA PHE A 33 -5.12 -8.14 0.13
C PHE A 33 -3.94 -7.20 0.39
N LEU A 34 -3.97 -5.98 -0.15
CA LEU A 34 -2.90 -5.00 0.09
C LEU A 34 -2.77 -4.61 1.57
N THR A 35 -3.89 -4.54 2.28
CA THR A 35 -3.91 -4.28 3.74
C THR A 35 -3.21 -5.41 4.50
N ASN A 36 -3.52 -6.67 4.16
CA ASN A 36 -2.87 -7.84 4.77
C ASN A 36 -1.37 -7.90 4.49
N VAL A 37 -0.94 -7.51 3.29
CA VAL A 37 0.49 -7.37 2.96
C VAL A 37 1.17 -6.36 3.88
N VAL A 38 0.57 -5.17 4.07
CA VAL A 38 1.14 -4.14 4.95
C VAL A 38 1.20 -4.64 6.40
N LEU A 39 0.14 -5.29 6.90
CA LEU A 39 0.11 -5.83 8.27
C LEU A 39 1.18 -6.91 8.48
N THR A 40 1.40 -7.78 7.49
CA THR A 40 2.47 -8.78 7.53
C THR A 40 3.86 -8.14 7.55
N ASN A 41 4.00 -6.94 6.96
CA ASN A 41 5.26 -6.22 6.92
C ASN A 41 5.56 -5.39 8.19
N VAL A 42 4.59 -5.22 9.11
CA VAL A 42 4.76 -4.42 10.35
C VAL A 42 6.02 -4.78 11.13
N PRO A 43 6.39 -6.07 11.34
CA PRO A 43 7.61 -6.42 12.06
C PRO A 43 8.91 -5.96 11.37
N PHE A 44 8.87 -5.72 10.05
CA PHE A 44 10.05 -5.36 9.25
C PHE A 44 10.19 -3.86 9.02
N ILE A 45 9.07 -3.14 8.93
CA ILE A 45 9.07 -1.70 8.57
C ILE A 45 8.56 -0.79 9.69
N GLY A 46 8.04 -1.38 10.78
CA GLY A 46 7.52 -0.67 11.95
C GLY A 46 6.15 -0.02 11.72
N TYR A 47 5.52 0.39 12.82
CA TYR A 47 4.19 1.02 12.79
C TYR A 47 4.11 2.30 11.96
N PRO A 48 5.04 3.28 12.05
CA PRO A 48 4.89 4.54 11.32
C PRO A 48 4.77 4.35 9.80
N ARG A 49 5.63 3.52 9.21
CA ARG A 49 5.60 3.24 7.77
C ARG A 49 4.40 2.40 7.36
N SER A 50 4.03 1.43 8.21
CA SER A 50 2.84 0.61 7.99
C SER A 50 1.57 1.47 7.99
N LEU A 51 1.42 2.40 8.93
CA LEU A 51 0.27 3.30 9.00
C LEU A 51 0.20 4.25 7.79
N ASN A 52 1.33 4.79 7.32
CA ASN A 52 1.37 5.55 6.07
C ASN A 52 0.90 4.70 4.88
N ALA A 53 1.38 3.45 4.78
CA ALA A 53 0.98 2.54 3.72
C ALA A 53 -0.52 2.17 3.78
N ILE A 54 -1.08 1.95 4.97
CA ILE A 54 -2.52 1.73 5.15
C ILE A 54 -3.34 2.94 4.67
N SER A 55 -2.93 4.16 5.03
CA SER A 55 -3.58 5.39 4.54
C SER A 55 -3.56 5.46 3.01
N VAL A 56 -2.43 5.12 2.38
CA VAL A 56 -2.30 5.09 0.92
C VAL A 56 -3.19 4.00 0.28
N VAL A 57 -3.27 2.80 0.86
CA VAL A 57 -4.17 1.73 0.39
C VAL A 57 -5.64 2.15 0.48
N ASN A 58 -6.02 2.81 1.58
CA ASN A 58 -7.37 3.36 1.75
C ASN A 58 -7.70 4.41 0.69
N GLN A 59 -6.77 5.31 0.40
CA GLN A 59 -6.90 6.31 -0.64
C GLN A 59 -7.00 5.67 -2.04
N ALA A 60 -6.15 4.68 -2.35
CA ALA A 60 -6.19 3.98 -3.63
C ALA A 60 -7.57 3.33 -3.88
N GLY A 61 -8.11 2.65 -2.87
CA GLY A 61 -9.43 2.02 -2.94
C GLY A 61 -10.57 3.03 -3.07
N SER A 62 -10.49 4.19 -2.41
CA SER A 62 -11.54 5.22 -2.52
C SER A 62 -11.54 5.94 -3.87
N GLU A 63 -10.39 6.08 -4.52
CA GLU A 63 -10.28 6.72 -5.84
C GLU A 63 -10.70 5.80 -6.99
N LEU A 64 -10.67 4.48 -6.81
CA LEU A 64 -11.08 3.50 -7.83
C LEU A 64 -12.55 3.08 -7.74
N ASN A 65 -13.21 3.30 -6.60
CA ASN A 65 -14.63 3.02 -6.38
C ASN A 65 -15.54 4.24 -6.65
N LYS A 66 -15.02 5.27 -7.32
CA LYS A 66 -15.80 6.40 -7.85
C LYS A 66 -16.18 6.13 -9.30
#